data_AF-A0A8F8AUE5-F1
#
_entry.id   AF-A0A8F8AUE5-F1
#
_cell.length_a   1.000
_cell.length_b   1.000
_cell.length_c   1.000
_cell.angle_alpha   90.00
_cell.angle_beta   90.00
_cell.angle_gamma   90.00
#
_symmetry.space_group_name_H-M   'P 1'
#
loop_
_entity.id
_entity.type
_entity.pdbx_description
1 polymer ?
#
loop_
_entity_poly.entity_id
_entity_poly.type
_entity_poly.pdbx_seq_one_letter_code
_entity_poly.pdbx_strand_id
1 'polypeptide(L)'
;MRMNLQARLVGYDRYLFVNTQRANVAIKTVSKFFEYKTWTDQIWRTEIIENGNAFFHWQGHDRKNGHRDTMINYLLNGQRWQSTIEDYIFFHALEGKMVQGHYDNSIEYVSSDNYIYQSAFAEDITDQVHHRAPKGTRL
;
A
#
# COMPACT_ATOMS: atom_id res chain seq x y z
N MET A 1 4.59 -4.80 43.47
CA MET A 1 4.86 -4.36 42.08
C MET A 1 4.03 -5.21 41.14
N ARG A 2 3.07 -4.64 40.44
CA ARG A 2 2.37 -5.28 39.30
C ARG A 2 2.60 -4.38 38.11
N MET A 3 3.35 -4.85 37.12
CA MET A 3 3.44 -4.17 35.83
C MET A 3 2.18 -4.51 35.04
N ASN A 4 1.26 -3.55 34.97
CA ASN A 4 0.18 -3.56 33.99
C ASN A 4 0.82 -3.28 32.63
N LEU A 5 1.11 -4.32 31.86
CA LEU A 5 1.29 -4.22 30.42
C LEU A 5 -0.08 -3.95 29.80
N GLN A 6 -0.51 -2.70 29.86
CA GLN A 6 -1.58 -2.20 29.01
C GLN A 6 -0.93 -1.26 28.01
N ALA A 7 -0.25 -1.86 27.02
CA ALA A 7 0.15 -1.17 25.81
C ALA A 7 -1.13 -0.84 25.02
N ARG A 8 -1.82 0.22 25.42
CA ARG A 8 -2.78 0.93 24.58
C ARG A 8 -2.00 1.98 23.80
N LEU A 9 -1.46 1.58 22.65
CA LEU A 9 -1.25 2.53 21.56
C LEU A 9 -2.59 2.59 20.82
N VAL A 10 -3.43 3.52 21.27
CA VAL A 10 -4.65 3.88 20.55
C VAL A 10 -4.24 4.96 19.55
N GLY A 11 -4.37 4.64 18.26
CA GLY A 11 -4.29 5.60 17.16
C GLY A 11 -3.22 5.24 16.14
N TYR A 12 -3.57 4.39 15.17
CA TYR A 12 -3.42 4.59 13.71
C TYR A 12 -3.99 3.37 12.95
N ASP A 13 -5.26 3.01 13.21
CA ASP A 13 -5.85 1.73 12.73
C ASP A 13 -6.26 1.72 11.23
N ARG A 14 -5.80 2.69 10.42
CA ARG A 14 -6.21 2.84 9.00
C ARG A 14 -5.05 3.21 8.09
N TYR A 15 -4.03 2.36 8.04
CA TYR A 15 -3.00 2.44 7.01
C TYR A 15 -3.60 2.25 5.61
N LEU A 16 -3.41 3.23 4.73
CA LEU A 16 -3.98 3.22 3.38
C LEU A 16 -2.90 3.58 2.37
N PHE A 17 -3.04 3.08 1.13
CA PHE A 17 -2.20 3.50 0.03
C PHE A 17 -2.94 4.54 -0.80
N VAL A 18 -2.24 5.63 -1.12
CA VAL A 18 -2.74 6.63 -2.06
C VAL A 18 -2.21 6.26 -3.44
N ASN A 19 -3.10 5.74 -4.28
CA ASN A 19 -2.81 5.44 -5.67
C ASN A 19 -2.90 6.74 -6.48
N THR A 20 -1.79 7.17 -7.07
CA THR A 20 -1.71 8.38 -7.90
C THR A 20 -1.36 7.98 -9.33
N GLN A 21 -2.16 8.42 -10.30
CA GLN A 21 -1.86 8.19 -11.71
C GLN A 21 -0.68 9.06 -12.14
N ARG A 22 0.40 8.47 -12.66
CA ARG A 22 1.61 9.24 -13.00
C ARG A 22 1.39 10.23 -14.14
N ALA A 23 0.52 9.88 -15.10
CA ALA A 23 0.16 10.78 -16.20
C ALA A 23 -0.69 11.98 -15.76
N ASN A 24 -1.41 11.86 -14.63
CA ASN A 24 -2.21 12.92 -14.07
C ASN A 24 -2.27 12.82 -12.54
N VAL A 25 -1.35 13.52 -11.88
CA VAL A 25 -1.16 13.46 -10.43
C VAL A 25 -2.34 14.02 -9.61
N ALA A 26 -3.32 14.65 -10.26
CA ALA A 26 -4.54 15.10 -9.61
C ALA A 26 -5.51 13.93 -9.32
N ILE A 27 -5.39 12.81 -10.04
CA ILE A 27 -6.22 11.62 -9.83
C ILE A 27 -5.60 10.80 -8.68
N LYS A 28 -6.35 10.72 -7.57
CA LYS A 28 -5.94 10.02 -6.36
C LYS A 28 -7.05 9.10 -5.88
N THR A 29 -6.69 7.86 -5.56
CA THR A 29 -7.61 6.89 -4.96
C THR A 29 -6.96 6.26 -3.74
N VAL A 30 -7.62 6.40 -2.59
CA VAL A 30 -7.16 5.83 -1.32
C VAL A 30 -7.72 4.43 -1.17
N SER A 31 -6.85 3.43 -0.99
CA SER A 31 -7.25 2.01 -0.93
C SER A 31 -6.15 1.16 -0.28
N LYS A 32 -6.51 0.06 0.38
CA LYS A 32 -5.55 -1.02 0.74
C LYS A 32 -5.29 -1.99 -0.42
N PHE A 33 -6.07 -1.82 -1.49
CA PHE A 33 -6.08 -2.65 -2.68
C PHE A 33 -5.53 -1.90 -3.88
N PHE A 34 -4.78 -2.61 -4.72
CA PHE A 34 -4.43 -2.15 -6.06
C PHE A 34 -4.38 -3.31 -7.05
N GLU A 35 -4.55 -2.97 -8.33
CA GLU A 35 -4.47 -3.93 -9.44
C GLU A 35 -3.14 -3.74 -10.15
N TYR A 36 -2.52 -4.81 -10.63
CA TYR A 36 -1.24 -4.73 -11.31
C TYR A 36 -1.16 -5.78 -12.41
N LYS A 37 -0.36 -5.48 -13.44
CA LYS A 37 0.03 -6.47 -14.44
C LYS A 37 1.24 -7.25 -13.95
N THR A 38 1.18 -8.57 -14.01
CA THR A 38 2.30 -9.47 -13.71
C THR A 38 3.30 -9.52 -14.86
N TRP A 39 4.45 -10.17 -14.65
CA TRP A 39 5.45 -10.41 -15.70
C TRP A 39 4.95 -11.17 -16.93
N THR A 40 3.80 -11.82 -16.83
CA THR A 40 3.13 -12.57 -17.91
C THR A 40 1.92 -11.83 -18.48
N ASP A 41 1.84 -10.51 -18.26
CA ASP A 41 0.74 -9.62 -18.70
C ASP A 41 -0.64 -9.97 -18.13
N GLN A 42 -0.71 -10.84 -17.13
CA GLN A 42 -1.97 -11.13 -16.44
C GLN A 42 -2.32 -10.01 -15.46
N ILE A 43 -3.62 -9.71 -15.33
CA ILE A 43 -4.12 -8.74 -14.37
C ILE A 43 -4.40 -9.45 -13.05
N TRP A 44 -3.72 -8.99 -12.01
CA TRP A 44 -3.89 -9.44 -10.64
C TRP A 44 -4.28 -8.27 -9.76
N ARG A 45 -4.88 -8.61 -8.62
CA ARG A 45 -5.22 -7.67 -7.55
C ARG A 45 -4.48 -8.09 -6.31
N THR A 46 -4.12 -7.12 -5.48
CA THR A 46 -3.51 -7.38 -4.19
C THR A 46 -4.13 -6.50 -3.11
N GLU A 47 -4.16 -7.03 -1.89
CA GLU A 47 -4.41 -6.32 -0.65
C GLU A 47 -3.15 -6.37 0.20
N ILE A 48 -2.76 -5.25 0.80
CA ILE A 48 -1.71 -5.27 1.83
C ILE A 48 -2.33 -5.67 3.17
N ILE A 49 -1.84 -6.78 3.70
CA ILE A 49 -2.35 -7.46 4.90
C ILE A 49 -1.25 -7.57 5.97
N GLU A 50 -1.59 -8.18 7.11
CA GLU A 50 -0.64 -8.44 8.20
C GLU A 50 0.11 -7.17 8.66
N ASN A 51 -0.59 -6.04 8.69
CA ASN A 51 -0.05 -4.73 9.04
C ASN A 51 1.20 -4.36 8.21
N GLY A 52 1.14 -4.52 6.89
CA GLY A 52 2.23 -4.11 6.01
C GLY A 52 3.35 -5.14 5.86
N ASN A 53 3.12 -6.39 6.24
CA ASN A 53 4.13 -7.46 6.17
C ASN A 53 3.83 -8.53 5.12
N ALA A 54 2.69 -8.44 4.44
CA ALA A 54 2.34 -9.37 3.39
C ALA A 54 1.34 -8.77 2.39
N PHE A 55 1.26 -9.45 1.26
CA PHE A 55 0.26 -9.27 0.24
C PHE A 55 -0.72 -10.44 0.26
N PHE A 56 -1.98 -10.17 -0.06
CA PHE A 56 -2.94 -11.19 -0.46
C PHE A 56 -3.30 -10.98 -1.92
N HIS A 57 -2.91 -11.92 -2.77
CA HIS A 57 -3.04 -11.85 -4.23
C HIS A 57 -4.25 -12.65 -4.72
N TRP A 58 -4.96 -12.12 -5.71
CA TRP A 58 -5.95 -12.89 -6.46
C TRP A 58 -6.06 -12.42 -7.91
N GLN A 59 -6.55 -13.30 -8.78
CA GLN A 59 -6.70 -13.00 -10.20
C GLN A 59 -8.12 -12.51 -10.49
N GLY A 60 -8.23 -11.39 -11.23
CA GLY A 60 -9.53 -10.82 -11.58
C GLY A 60 -10.44 -10.65 -10.36
N HIS A 61 -11.68 -11.13 -10.44
CA HIS A 61 -12.69 -11.03 -9.37
C HIS A 61 -12.69 -12.22 -8.40
N ASP A 62 -11.81 -13.21 -8.57
CA ASP A 62 -11.82 -14.46 -7.80
C ASP A 62 -10.98 -14.36 -6.51
N ARG A 63 -11.39 -13.49 -5.60
CA ARG A 63 -10.69 -13.31 -4.31
C ARG A 63 -10.73 -14.57 -3.44
N LYS A 64 -11.71 -15.46 -3.63
CA LYS A 64 -11.87 -16.68 -2.83
C LYS A 64 -10.69 -17.64 -3.02
N ASN A 65 -10.14 -17.71 -4.23
CA ASN A 65 -8.97 -18.54 -4.56
C ASN A 65 -7.66 -17.74 -4.50
N GLY A 66 -7.65 -16.62 -3.79
CA GLY A 66 -6.44 -15.85 -3.54
C GLY A 66 -5.47 -16.57 -2.59
N HIS A 67 -4.25 -16.06 -2.50
CA HIS A 67 -3.23 -16.58 -1.62
C HIS A 67 -2.41 -15.46 -1.00
N ARG A 68 -1.82 -15.77 0.15
CA ARG A 68 -0.90 -14.88 0.86
C ARG A 68 0.52 -15.06 0.33
N ASP A 69 1.24 -13.97 0.15
CA ASP A 69 2.66 -13.94 -0.22
C ASP A 69 3.34 -12.70 0.42
N THR A 70 4.66 -12.66 0.47
CA THR A 70 5.47 -11.49 0.84
C THR A 70 6.07 -10.79 -0.38
N MET A 71 5.83 -11.31 -1.57
CA MET A 71 6.44 -10.87 -2.81
C MET A 71 5.40 -10.57 -3.88
N ILE A 72 5.62 -9.51 -4.64
CA ILE A 72 4.83 -9.13 -5.81
C ILE A 72 5.72 -8.98 -7.04
N ASN A 73 5.32 -9.61 -8.15
CA ASN A 73 5.98 -9.49 -9.44
C ASN A 73 5.10 -8.70 -10.40
N TYR A 74 5.57 -7.54 -10.84
CA TYR A 74 4.78 -6.60 -11.63
C TYR A 74 5.56 -6.03 -12.82
N LEU A 75 4.82 -5.51 -13.80
CA LEU A 75 5.36 -4.78 -14.92
C LEU A 75 5.30 -3.26 -14.68
N LEU A 76 6.38 -2.59 -15.07
CA LEU A 76 6.47 -1.14 -15.13
C LEU A 76 7.23 -0.76 -16.40
N ASN A 77 6.58 -0.01 -17.30
CA ASN A 77 7.18 0.41 -18.58
C ASN A 77 7.79 -0.76 -19.39
N GLY A 78 7.16 -1.94 -19.36
CA GLY A 78 7.65 -3.15 -20.01
C GLY A 78 8.81 -3.87 -19.29
N GLN A 79 9.31 -3.31 -18.19
CA GLN A 79 10.32 -3.95 -17.35
C GLN A 79 9.67 -4.82 -16.28
N ARG A 80 10.31 -5.94 -15.97
CA ARG A 80 9.89 -6.86 -14.91
C ARG A 80 10.51 -6.44 -13.59
N TRP A 81 9.66 -6.08 -12.64
CA TRP A 81 10.06 -5.71 -11.30
C TRP A 81 9.50 -6.70 -10.29
N GLN A 82 10.29 -6.99 -9.27
CA GLN A 82 9.88 -7.72 -8.08
C GLN A 82 9.91 -6.77 -6.91
N SER A 83 8.93 -6.87 -6.02
CA SER A 83 8.96 -6.18 -4.74
C SER A 83 8.65 -7.13 -3.59
N THR A 84 9.38 -7.02 -2.49
CA THR A 84 9.00 -7.64 -1.21
C THR A 84 8.49 -6.57 -0.25
N ILE A 85 7.70 -6.94 0.75
CA ILE A 85 7.16 -6.01 1.74
C ILE A 85 7.47 -6.44 3.18
N GLU A 86 7.90 -5.50 4.02
CA GLU A 86 8.08 -5.65 5.46
C GLU A 86 7.84 -4.28 6.12
N ASP A 87 7.01 -4.22 7.17
CA ASP A 87 6.66 -2.98 7.89
C ASP A 87 6.28 -1.79 6.97
N TYR A 88 5.45 -2.05 5.96
CA TYR A 88 5.05 -1.07 4.93
C TYR A 88 6.18 -0.53 4.05
N ILE A 89 7.39 -1.08 4.15
CA ILE A 89 8.53 -0.78 3.30
C ILE A 89 8.60 -1.83 2.20
N PHE A 90 8.67 -1.35 0.96
CA PHE A 90 8.91 -2.17 -0.20
C PHE A 90 10.40 -2.24 -0.51
N PHE A 91 10.86 -3.41 -0.93
CA PHE A 91 12.18 -3.54 -1.56
C PHE A 91 12.00 -3.88 -3.04
N HIS A 92 12.37 -2.96 -3.92
CA HIS A 92 12.20 -3.10 -5.36
C HIS A 92 13.47 -3.64 -6.02
N ALA A 93 13.35 -4.68 -6.84
CA ALA A 93 14.45 -5.26 -7.59
C ALA A 93 14.04 -5.53 -9.05
N LEU A 94 14.84 -4.99 -10.00
CA LEU A 94 14.68 -5.26 -11.41
C LEU A 94 15.02 -6.73 -11.71
N GLU A 95 14.11 -7.46 -12.37
CA GLU A 95 14.20 -8.90 -12.65
C GLU A 95 14.47 -9.74 -11.38
N GLY A 96 14.08 -9.26 -10.19
CA GLY A 96 14.36 -9.93 -8.90
C GLY A 96 15.84 -9.90 -8.46
N LYS A 97 16.70 -9.10 -9.12
CA LYS A 97 18.13 -9.03 -8.80
C LYS A 97 18.39 -8.15 -7.58
N MET A 98 18.43 -8.77 -6.40
CA MET A 98 18.59 -8.09 -5.11
C MET A 98 19.78 -7.13 -5.03
N VAL A 99 20.89 -7.42 -5.69
CA VAL A 99 22.09 -6.55 -5.67
C VAL A 99 21.90 -5.18 -6.34
N GLN A 100 20.79 -4.99 -7.07
CA GLN A 100 20.44 -3.74 -7.76
C GLN A 100 19.14 -3.12 -7.21
N GLY A 101 18.67 -3.59 -6.05
CA GLY A 101 17.42 -3.13 -5.49
C GLY A 101 17.55 -1.92 -4.58
N HIS A 102 16.41 -1.37 -4.18
CA HIS A 102 16.31 -0.25 -3.25
C HIS A 102 15.05 -0.38 -2.39
N TYR A 103 15.09 0.24 -1.21
CA TYR A 103 13.95 0.33 -0.31
C TYR A 103 13.23 1.66 -0.49
N ASP A 104 11.91 1.63 -0.47
CA ASP A 104 11.07 2.82 -0.34
C ASP A 104 9.73 2.43 0.30
N ASN A 105 8.80 3.38 0.39
CA ASN A 105 7.44 3.15 0.88
C ASN A 105 6.39 3.33 -0.24
N SER A 106 6.80 3.14 -1.49
CA SER A 106 5.94 3.35 -2.66
C SER A 106 6.18 2.36 -3.79
N ILE A 107 5.12 1.71 -4.27
CA ILE A 107 5.21 0.84 -5.45
C ILE A 107 4.68 1.52 -6.71
N GLU A 108 5.51 1.59 -7.75
CA GLU A 108 5.08 1.98 -9.11
C GLU A 108 4.68 0.75 -9.91
N TYR A 109 3.59 0.80 -10.68
CA TYR A 109 3.11 -0.36 -11.47
C TYR A 109 2.20 0.07 -12.62
N VAL A 110 1.97 -0.86 -13.57
CA VAL A 110 0.91 -0.73 -14.58
C VAL A 110 -0.37 -1.40 -14.08
N SER A 111 -1.46 -0.64 -14.03
CA SER A 111 -2.79 -1.11 -13.60
C SER A 111 -3.57 -1.80 -14.74
N SER A 112 -4.73 -2.36 -14.41
CA SER A 112 -5.63 -3.04 -15.36
C SER A 112 -6.12 -2.15 -16.50
N ASP A 113 -6.23 -0.84 -16.24
CA ASP A 113 -6.61 0.21 -17.19
C ASP A 113 -5.46 0.63 -18.13
N ASN A 114 -4.29 -0.01 -18.02
CA ASN A 114 -3.05 0.29 -18.76
C ASN A 114 -2.38 1.62 -18.40
N TYR A 115 -2.80 2.29 -17.33
CA TYR A 115 -2.09 3.46 -16.83
C TYR A 115 -1.04 3.09 -15.80
N ILE A 116 -0.02 3.94 -15.71
CA ILE A 116 1.04 3.81 -14.72
C ILE A 116 0.61 4.56 -13.46
N TYR A 117 0.62 3.85 -12.34
CA TYR A 117 0.32 4.39 -11.01
C TYR A 117 1.53 4.27 -10.10
N GLN A 118 1.50 5.08 -9.04
CA GLN A 118 2.29 4.88 -7.84
C GLN A 118 1.32 4.71 -6.67
N SER A 119 1.47 3.65 -5.87
CA SER A 119 0.84 3.52 -4.56
C SER A 119 1.87 3.91 -3.52
N ALA A 120 1.68 5.03 -2.83
CA ALA A 120 2.51 5.41 -1.70
C ALA A 120 1.78 5.14 -0.39
N PHE A 121 2.50 4.66 0.61
CA PHE A 121 1.99 4.55 1.96
C PHE A 121 1.60 5.94 2.49
N ALA A 122 0.37 6.06 2.99
CA ALA A 122 -0.08 7.21 3.74
C ALA A 122 -0.67 6.74 5.07
N GLU A 123 -0.07 7.19 6.16
CA GLU A 123 -0.70 7.10 7.46
C GLU A 123 -1.87 8.10 7.50
N ASP A 124 -3.11 7.59 7.53
CA ASP A 124 -4.28 8.46 7.71
C ASP A 124 -4.32 8.92 9.17
N ILE A 125 -3.82 10.13 9.43
CA ILE A 125 -4.02 10.85 10.69
C ILE A 125 -5.41 11.49 10.67
N THR A 126 -6.48 10.68 10.64
CA THR A 126 -7.79 11.19 11.09
C THR A 126 -7.79 11.28 12.61
N ASP A 127 -7.32 12.42 13.13
CA ASP A 127 -7.90 13.13 14.30
C ASP A 127 -7.22 14.49 14.64
N GLN A 128 -6.76 15.26 13.64
CA GLN A 128 -6.35 16.67 13.85
C GLN A 128 -7.30 17.73 13.27
N VAL A 129 -8.60 17.44 13.16
CA VAL A 129 -9.60 18.49 12.88
C VAL A 129 -10.85 18.38 13.75
N HIS A 130 -10.70 18.25 15.07
CA HIS A 130 -11.74 18.68 16.04
C HIS A 130 -11.16 19.26 17.34
N HIS A 131 -10.21 20.19 17.23
CA HIS A 131 -10.00 21.21 18.27
C HIS A 131 -10.38 22.58 17.73
N ARG A 132 -11.69 22.85 17.59
CA ARG A 132 -12.20 24.21 17.73
C ARG A 132 -12.64 24.40 19.17
N ALA A 133 -11.98 25.34 19.84
CA ALA A 133 -12.08 25.73 21.23
C ALA A 133 -13.52 25.94 21.76
N PRO A 134 -13.75 25.83 23.08
CA PRO A 134 -15.02 26.21 23.69
C PRO A 134 -15.26 27.71 23.49
N LYS A 135 -16.25 28.08 22.67
CA LYS A 135 -16.84 29.41 22.73
C LYS A 135 -17.88 29.41 23.84
N GLY A 136 -17.51 29.95 24.98
CA GLY A 136 -18.42 30.07 26.12
C GLY A 136 -17.88 30.89 27.28
N THR A 137 -17.35 32.09 27.02
CA THR A 137 -17.34 33.13 28.06
C THR A 137 -18.67 33.87 27.95
N ARG A 138 -19.58 33.59 28.89
CA ARG A 138 -20.74 34.44 29.15
C ARG A 138 -20.34 35.44 30.24
N LEU A 139 -20.77 36.68 30.03
CA LEU A 139 -20.64 37.86 30.90
C LEU A 139 -21.04 37.58 32.36
#